data_AF-A0A6M3LPL7-F1
#
_entry.id   AF-A0A6M3LPL7-F1
#
_cell.length_a   1.000
_cell.length_b   1.000
_cell.length_c   1.000
_cell.angle_alpha   90.00
_cell.angle_beta   90.00
_cell.angle_gamma   90.00
#
_symmetry.space_group_name_H-M   'P 1'
#
loop_
_entity.id
_entity.type
_entity.pdbx_description
1 polymer ?
#
loop_
_entity_poly.entity_id
_entity_poly.type
_entity_poly.pdbx_seq_one_letter_code
_entity_poly.pdbx_strand_id
1 'polypeptide(L)'
;MSAMDSTEELWMSWWLDEVFEAGYIASFQLHPEAYLLSPAFSYKYDKPLKTRTKELESNLLSPHIYSPDFLVNWNKNARGIFWNSISDRVNLKNVPFVAQETEDGNNNYYSIVEIKAGFSKFHAGREFSLNQKWMMQRFGVYVNKTIISNKTGLFKDTFCPGKYLLTDKAKKNRKLHFEPRTLEEFINQRAE
;
A
#
# COMPACT_ATOMS: atom_id res chain seq x y z
N MET A 1 11.67 13.17 8.79
CA MET A 1 11.09 12.14 7.91
C MET A 1 11.37 10.80 8.55
N SER A 2 10.35 9.95 8.74
CA SER A 2 10.58 8.56 9.16
C SER A 2 11.54 7.89 8.16
N ALA A 3 12.42 7.02 8.64
CA ALA A 3 13.24 6.21 7.76
C ALA A 3 12.32 5.25 7.00
N MET A 4 12.57 5.04 5.71
CA MET A 4 11.90 4.00 4.90
C MET A 4 12.45 2.64 5.33
N ASP A 5 11.56 1.65 5.48
CA ASP A 5 11.94 0.31 5.95
C ASP A 5 12.49 -0.57 4.81
N SER A 6 12.18 -0.23 3.56
CA SER A 6 12.65 -0.95 2.36
C SER A 6 13.08 -0.04 1.21
N THR A 7 13.85 -0.61 0.27
CA THR A 7 14.25 0.14 -0.94
C THR A 7 13.05 0.33 -1.87
N GLU A 8 12.11 -0.60 -1.87
CA GLU A 8 10.86 -0.52 -2.62
C GLU A 8 9.96 0.61 -2.10
N GLU A 9 9.86 0.84 -0.79
CA GLU A 9 9.17 2.01 -0.22
C GLU A 9 9.81 3.33 -0.66
N LEU A 10 11.14 3.41 -0.66
CA LEU A 10 11.85 4.57 -1.20
C LEU A 10 11.53 4.80 -2.69
N TRP A 11 11.46 3.73 -3.48
CA TRP A 11 11.10 3.85 -4.89
C TRP A 11 9.64 4.28 -5.07
N MET A 12 8.73 3.77 -4.25
CA MET A 12 7.34 4.24 -4.22
C MET A 12 7.27 5.72 -3.89
N SER A 13 8.08 6.20 -2.94
CA SER A 13 8.07 7.60 -2.56
C SER A 13 8.51 8.49 -3.71
N TRP A 14 9.46 8.08 -4.55
CA TRP A 14 9.82 8.85 -5.75
C TRP A 14 8.68 8.95 -6.76
N TRP A 15 7.88 7.89 -6.89
CA TRP A 15 6.68 7.91 -7.72
C TRP A 15 5.62 8.83 -7.14
N LEU A 16 5.37 8.76 -5.84
CA LEU A 16 4.41 9.63 -5.15
C LEU A 16 4.84 11.10 -5.20
N ASP A 17 6.14 11.39 -5.06
CA ASP A 17 6.71 12.74 -5.15
C ASP A 17 6.39 13.35 -6.52
N GLU A 18 6.67 12.65 -7.63
CA GLU A 18 6.43 13.19 -8.98
C GLU A 18 4.93 13.42 -9.25
N VAL A 19 4.05 12.52 -8.79
CA VAL A 19 2.60 12.68 -8.93
C VAL A 19 2.06 13.81 -8.04
N PHE A 20 2.64 14.00 -6.86
CA PHE A 20 2.35 15.11 -5.95
C PHE A 20 2.79 16.45 -6.54
N GLU A 21 4.02 16.55 -7.05
CA GLU A 21 4.55 17.74 -7.72
C GLU A 21 3.72 18.13 -8.95
N ALA A 22 3.17 17.14 -9.67
CA ALA A 22 2.25 17.36 -10.79
C ALA A 22 0.81 17.74 -10.37
N GLY A 23 0.50 17.78 -9.07
CA GLY A 23 -0.78 18.25 -8.56
C GLY A 23 -1.92 17.22 -8.60
N TYR A 24 -1.61 15.92 -8.67
CA TYR A 24 -2.61 14.84 -8.66
C TYR A 24 -2.82 14.22 -7.28
N ILE A 25 -1.87 14.39 -6.36
CA ILE A 25 -1.95 13.97 -4.95
C ILE A 25 -2.10 15.22 -4.07
N ALA A 26 -3.00 15.16 -3.10
CA ALA A 26 -3.16 16.21 -2.08
C ALA A 26 -2.12 16.05 -0.96
N SER A 27 -1.89 14.81 -0.52
CA SER A 27 -0.86 14.43 0.44
C SER A 27 -0.66 12.92 0.44
N PHE A 28 0.45 12.44 0.98
CA PHE A 28 0.61 11.03 1.30
C PHE A 28 1.37 10.86 2.61
N GLN A 29 1.12 9.76 3.30
CA GLN A 29 1.71 9.41 4.58
C GLN A 29 2.36 8.04 4.49
N LEU A 30 3.62 7.95 4.94
CA LEU A 30 4.33 6.70 5.15
C LEU A 30 3.94 6.13 6.53
N HIS A 31 3.68 4.82 6.58
CA HIS A 31 3.25 4.08 7.77
C HIS A 31 2.08 4.78 8.50
N PRO A 32 0.89 4.87 7.87
CA PRO A 32 -0.30 5.37 8.54
C PRO A 32 -0.71 4.45 9.71
N GLU A 33 -1.80 4.82 10.40
CA GLU A 33 -2.29 4.08 11.55
C GLU A 33 -2.57 2.60 11.21
N ALA A 34 -2.20 1.72 12.16
CA ALA A 34 -2.38 0.29 12.01
C ALA A 34 -3.82 -0.14 12.36
N TYR A 35 -4.30 -1.18 11.69
CA TYR A 35 -5.64 -1.71 11.85
C TYR A 35 -5.62 -2.97 12.72
N LEU A 36 -6.39 -2.98 13.81
CA LEU A 36 -6.57 -4.18 14.63
C LEU A 36 -7.53 -5.15 13.93
N LEU A 37 -6.95 -6.09 13.18
CA LEU A 37 -7.64 -7.12 12.39
C LEU A 37 -8.28 -8.23 13.24
N SER A 38 -7.68 -8.61 14.37
CA SER A 38 -8.30 -9.47 15.39
C SER A 38 -7.71 -9.14 16.75
N PRO A 39 -8.51 -9.04 17.82
CA PRO A 39 -7.98 -8.92 19.17
C PRO A 39 -7.22 -10.20 19.56
N ALA A 40 -6.43 -10.09 20.63
CA ALA A 40 -5.84 -11.26 21.27
C ALA A 40 -6.95 -12.16 21.85
N PHE A 41 -6.72 -13.47 21.87
CA PHE A 41 -7.55 -14.40 22.63
C PHE A 41 -6.75 -14.90 23.82
N SER A 42 -7.21 -14.57 25.03
CA SER A 42 -6.54 -14.86 26.29
C SER A 42 -7.37 -15.82 27.12
N TYR A 43 -6.70 -16.67 27.89
CA TYR A 43 -7.32 -17.61 28.81
C TYR A 43 -6.61 -17.56 30.16
N LYS A 44 -7.38 -17.87 31.20
CA LYS A 44 -6.87 -17.99 32.56
C LYS A 44 -6.51 -19.44 32.86
N TYR A 45 -5.44 -19.66 33.59
CA TYR A 45 -5.05 -20.97 34.07
C TYR A 45 -4.41 -20.89 35.45
N ASP A 46 -4.62 -21.94 36.22
CA ASP A 46 -4.02 -22.08 37.54
C ASP A 46 -2.62 -22.66 37.44
N LYS A 47 -1.63 -21.90 37.94
CA LYS A 47 -0.26 -22.39 38.09
C LYS A 47 -0.06 -22.87 39.53
N PRO A 48 0.12 -24.19 39.77
CA PRO A 48 0.44 -24.68 41.09
C PRO A 48 1.84 -24.20 41.49
N LEU A 49 1.94 -23.55 42.64
CA LEU A 49 3.20 -23.22 43.31
C LEU A 49 3.38 -24.18 44.50
N LYS A 50 4.59 -24.25 45.07
CA LYS A 50 4.92 -25.17 46.18
C LYS A 50 3.96 -25.08 47.38
N THR A 51 3.33 -23.93 47.62
CA THR A 51 2.46 -23.70 48.78
C THR A 51 1.08 -23.13 48.44
N ARG A 52 0.82 -22.73 47.19
CA ARG A 52 -0.40 -21.99 46.78
C ARG A 52 -0.69 -22.21 45.30
N THR A 53 -1.93 -22.02 44.87
CA THR A 53 -2.29 -21.89 43.46
C THR A 53 -2.34 -20.41 43.10
N LYS A 54 -1.77 -20.03 41.96
CA LYS A 54 -1.86 -18.66 41.42
C LYS A 54 -2.58 -18.71 40.08
N GLU A 55 -3.72 -18.03 39.99
CA GLU A 55 -4.38 -17.78 38.70
C GLU A 55 -3.49 -16.84 37.87
N LEU A 56 -3.20 -17.25 36.64
CA LEU A 56 -2.44 -16.48 35.66
C LEU A 56 -3.25 -16.35 34.38
N GLU A 57 -2.98 -15.29 33.63
CA GLU A 57 -3.54 -15.08 32.29
C GLU A 57 -2.45 -15.31 31.23
N SER A 58 -2.82 -15.96 30.13
CA SER A 58 -1.94 -16.16 28.97
C SER A 58 -2.70 -15.97 27.67
N ASN A 59 -2.02 -15.46 26.65
CA ASN A 59 -2.58 -15.33 25.31
C ASN A 59 -2.43 -16.66 24.57
N LEU A 60 -3.54 -17.25 24.18
CA LEU A 60 -3.54 -18.38 23.26
C LEU A 60 -3.33 -17.88 21.81
N LEU A 61 -3.90 -16.73 21.45
CA LEU A 61 -3.69 -16.07 20.17
C LEU A 61 -3.28 -14.62 20.39
N SER A 62 -2.20 -14.20 19.72
CA SER A 62 -1.78 -12.80 19.67
C SER A 62 -2.77 -11.97 18.84
N PRO A 63 -2.87 -10.64 19.08
CA PRO A 63 -3.67 -9.79 18.22
C PRO A 63 -3.07 -9.79 16.80
N HIS A 64 -3.93 -9.78 15.80
CA HIS A 64 -3.54 -9.57 14.41
C HIS A 64 -3.68 -8.08 14.13
N ILE A 65 -2.56 -7.40 13.91
CA ILE A 65 -2.49 -5.98 13.57
C ILE A 65 -1.94 -5.86 12.15
N TYR A 66 -2.58 -5.04 11.32
CA TYR A 66 -2.17 -4.81 9.94
C TYR A 66 -1.73 -3.35 9.77
N SER A 67 -0.48 -3.16 9.38
CA SER A 67 0.13 -1.85 9.16
C SER A 67 0.43 -1.69 7.67
N PRO A 68 -0.35 -0.91 6.92
CA PRO A 68 -0.05 -0.67 5.51
C PRO A 68 1.14 0.30 5.35
N ASP A 69 1.74 0.33 4.17
CA ASP A 69 2.94 1.12 3.91
C ASP A 69 2.63 2.59 3.63
N PHE A 70 1.58 2.86 2.84
CA PHE A 70 1.21 4.23 2.49
C PHE A 70 -0.30 4.48 2.56
N LEU A 71 -0.64 5.69 2.98
CA LEU A 71 -1.94 6.32 2.74
C LEU A 71 -1.74 7.46 1.76
N VAL A 72 -2.48 7.45 0.65
CA VAL A 72 -2.39 8.48 -0.40
C VAL A 72 -3.73 9.20 -0.49
N ASN A 73 -3.75 10.51 -0.26
CA ASN A 73 -4.92 11.36 -0.45
C ASN A 73 -4.84 12.00 -1.83
N TRP A 74 -5.88 11.80 -2.63
CA TRP A 74 -5.90 12.20 -4.03
C TRP A 74 -6.64 13.51 -4.26
N ASN A 75 -6.17 14.28 -5.24
CA ASN A 75 -6.95 15.36 -5.82
C ASN A 75 -8.00 14.77 -6.80
N LYS A 76 -9.12 15.48 -6.97
CA LYS A 76 -10.22 15.03 -7.83
C LYS A 76 -9.84 14.90 -9.30
N ASN A 77 -8.90 15.72 -9.77
CA ASN A 77 -8.34 15.68 -11.14
C ASN A 77 -7.54 14.39 -11.44
N ALA A 78 -7.18 13.60 -10.44
CA ALA A 78 -6.49 12.31 -10.63
C ALA A 78 -7.42 11.13 -10.92
N ARG A 79 -8.73 11.33 -10.79
CA ARG A 79 -9.75 10.30 -11.06
C ARG A 79 -9.74 9.90 -12.53
N GLY A 80 -9.88 8.61 -12.81
CA GLY A 80 -9.79 8.04 -14.15
C GLY A 80 -8.36 7.85 -14.67
N ILE A 81 -7.37 8.55 -14.10
CA ILE A 81 -5.95 8.46 -14.47
C ILE A 81 -5.22 7.54 -13.50
N PHE A 82 -5.20 7.92 -12.22
CA PHE A 82 -4.50 7.19 -11.16
C PHE A 82 -5.43 6.36 -10.29
N TRP A 83 -6.68 6.79 -10.14
CA TRP A 83 -7.62 6.08 -9.29
C TRP A 83 -9.05 6.13 -9.80
N ASN A 84 -9.84 5.15 -9.37
CA ASN A 84 -11.30 5.13 -9.46
C ASN A 84 -11.84 4.58 -8.14
N SER A 85 -13.05 4.97 -7.77
CA SER A 85 -13.75 4.41 -6.61
C SER A 85 -14.59 3.19 -7.01
N ILE A 86 -14.85 2.31 -6.04
CA ILE A 86 -15.80 1.19 -6.21
C ILE A 86 -17.19 1.72 -6.62
N SER A 87 -17.56 2.91 -6.14
CA SER A 87 -18.84 3.56 -6.48
C SER A 87 -18.93 3.99 -7.95
N ASP A 88 -17.81 4.06 -8.68
CA ASP A 88 -17.76 4.53 -10.07
C ASP A 88 -18.36 3.54 -11.06
N ARG A 89 -18.48 2.25 -10.66
CA ARG A 89 -18.98 1.16 -11.51
C ARG A 89 -18.24 1.01 -12.85
N VAL A 90 -16.98 1.44 -12.90
CA VAL A 90 -16.07 1.26 -14.04
C VAL A 90 -15.17 0.05 -13.84
N ASN A 91 -14.47 -0.36 -14.89
CA ASN A 91 -13.45 -1.39 -14.76
C ASN A 91 -12.27 -0.87 -13.94
N LEU A 92 -12.21 -1.25 -12.67
CA LEU A 92 -11.17 -0.84 -11.73
C LEU A 92 -9.76 -1.34 -12.11
N LYS A 93 -9.64 -2.29 -13.04
CA LYS A 93 -8.33 -2.73 -13.56
C LYS A 93 -7.68 -1.72 -14.49
N ASN A 94 -8.43 -0.73 -14.96
CA ASN A 94 -7.90 0.27 -15.86
C ASN A 94 -7.05 1.31 -15.12
N VAL A 95 -7.15 1.47 -13.80
CA VAL A 95 -6.38 2.46 -13.03
C VAL A 95 -5.42 1.74 -12.06
N PRO A 96 -4.29 2.36 -11.69
CA PRO A 96 -3.34 1.73 -10.78
C PRO A 96 -3.88 1.58 -9.35
N PHE A 97 -4.82 2.43 -8.92
CA PHE A 97 -5.36 2.40 -7.57
C PHE A 97 -6.88 2.37 -7.53
N VAL A 98 -7.43 1.64 -6.57
CA VAL A 98 -8.80 1.77 -6.11
C VAL A 98 -8.80 2.69 -4.90
N ALA A 99 -9.53 3.80 -4.99
CA ALA A 99 -9.67 4.75 -3.89
C ALA A 99 -11.01 4.58 -3.16
N GLN A 100 -11.05 5.12 -1.95
CA GLN A 100 -12.20 5.10 -1.06
C GLN A 100 -12.55 6.55 -0.73
N GLU A 101 -13.84 6.82 -0.52
CA GLU A 101 -14.30 8.14 -0.10
C GLU A 101 -14.17 8.27 1.42
N THR A 102 -13.82 9.47 1.89
CA THR A 102 -13.81 9.79 3.33
C THR A 102 -15.23 9.90 3.87
N GLU A 103 -15.44 9.49 5.12
CA GLU A 103 -16.75 9.55 5.78
C GLU A 103 -17.22 10.99 6.09
N ASP A 104 -16.30 11.96 6.04
CA ASP A 104 -16.57 13.36 6.36
C ASP A 104 -17.45 14.10 5.33
N GLY A 105 -17.83 13.44 4.23
CA GLY A 105 -18.72 13.99 3.20
C GLY A 105 -18.06 15.07 2.32
N ASN A 106 -16.77 15.33 2.50
CA ASN A 106 -16.05 16.34 1.70
C ASN A 106 -15.66 15.84 0.30
N ASN A 107 -16.07 14.61 -0.06
CA ASN A 107 -15.76 13.98 -1.34
C ASN A 107 -14.24 13.94 -1.57
N ASN A 108 -13.50 13.66 -0.49
CA ASN A 108 -12.06 13.40 -0.52
C ASN A 108 -11.85 11.91 -0.74
N TYR A 109 -10.79 11.59 -1.49
CA TYR A 109 -10.51 10.22 -1.88
C TYR A 109 -9.13 9.81 -1.39
N TYR A 110 -9.03 8.60 -0.85
CA TYR A 110 -7.76 8.06 -0.40
C TYR A 110 -7.57 6.61 -0.82
N SER A 111 -6.30 6.21 -0.95
CA SER A 111 -5.90 4.83 -1.19
C SER A 111 -4.98 4.36 -0.08
N ILE A 112 -5.28 3.19 0.48
CA ILE A 112 -4.32 2.45 1.30
C ILE A 112 -3.50 1.55 0.37
N VAL A 113 -2.18 1.57 0.54
CA VAL A 113 -1.24 0.88 -0.34
C VAL A 113 -0.31 -0.01 0.48
N GLU A 114 -0.11 -1.23 -0.02
CA GLU A 114 0.87 -2.19 0.46
C GLU A 114 1.84 -2.51 -0.66
N ILE A 115 3.12 -2.33 -0.40
CA ILE A 115 4.22 -2.64 -1.30
C ILE A 115 4.60 -4.10 -1.13
N LYS A 116 4.76 -4.79 -2.27
CA LYS A 116 5.31 -6.15 -2.32
C LYS A 116 6.45 -6.19 -3.31
N ALA A 117 7.52 -6.89 -2.92
CA ALA A 117 8.60 -7.22 -3.83
C ALA A 117 8.08 -8.05 -5.02
N GLY A 118 8.66 -7.85 -6.20
CA GLY A 118 8.23 -8.53 -7.43
C GLY A 118 8.40 -10.05 -7.43
N PHE A 119 9.24 -10.60 -6.55
CA PHE A 119 9.38 -12.04 -6.34
C PHE A 119 8.86 -12.43 -4.96
N SER A 120 7.62 -12.96 -4.88
CA SER A 120 7.17 -13.61 -3.65
C SER A 120 7.74 -15.03 -3.57
N LYS A 121 8.83 -15.23 -2.82
CA LYS A 121 9.19 -16.58 -2.36
C LYS A 121 8.12 -17.02 -1.37
N PHE A 122 7.48 -18.17 -1.63
CA PHE A 122 6.62 -18.97 -0.76
C PHE A 122 5.68 -18.22 0.24
N HIS A 123 4.37 -18.36 0.03
CA HIS A 123 3.26 -17.99 0.95
C HIS A 123 2.93 -16.51 1.21
N ALA A 124 3.83 -15.54 1.01
CA ALA A 124 3.55 -14.11 1.29
C ALA A 124 2.30 -13.54 0.57
N GLY A 125 1.95 -14.09 -0.60
CA GLY A 125 0.73 -13.68 -1.32
C GLY A 125 -0.58 -14.10 -0.64
N ARG A 126 -0.57 -15.19 0.14
CA ARG A 126 -1.78 -15.68 0.82
C ARG A 126 -2.15 -14.81 2.02
N GLU A 127 -1.15 -14.44 2.82
CA GLU A 127 -1.32 -13.55 3.97
C GLU A 127 -1.87 -12.19 3.54
N PHE A 128 -1.28 -11.58 2.52
CA PHE A 128 -1.80 -10.33 1.97
C PHE A 128 -3.26 -10.45 1.51
N SER A 129 -3.61 -11.53 0.80
CA SER A 129 -4.99 -11.72 0.33
C SER A 129 -5.97 -11.87 1.49
N LEU A 130 -5.57 -12.52 2.59
CA LEU A 130 -6.39 -12.62 3.79
C LEU A 130 -6.56 -11.24 4.46
N ASN A 131 -5.47 -10.50 4.64
CA ASN A 131 -5.49 -9.17 5.24
C ASN A 131 -6.33 -8.19 4.42
N GLN A 132 -6.20 -8.19 3.09
CA GLN A 132 -7.02 -7.36 2.20
C GLN A 132 -8.51 -7.68 2.34
N LYS A 133 -8.88 -8.97 2.43
CA LYS A 133 -10.28 -9.38 2.65
C LYS A 133 -10.80 -8.92 4.01
N TRP A 134 -10.00 -9.06 5.06
CA TRP A 134 -10.36 -8.61 6.41
C TRP A 134 -10.48 -7.09 6.51
N MET A 135 -9.57 -6.35 5.86
CA MET A 135 -9.63 -4.90 5.76
C MET A 135 -10.93 -4.44 5.10
N MET A 136 -11.28 -5.05 3.96
CA MET A 136 -12.54 -4.77 3.28
C MET A 136 -13.75 -5.13 4.15
N GLN A 137 -13.75 -6.31 4.77
CA GLN A 137 -14.90 -6.79 5.56
C GLN A 137 -15.12 -6.00 6.85
N ARG A 138 -14.05 -5.66 7.57
CA ARG A 138 -14.13 -5.03 8.91
C ARG A 138 -14.18 -3.51 8.85
N PHE A 139 -13.50 -2.91 7.88
CA PHE A 139 -13.31 -1.46 7.81
C PHE A 139 -13.86 -0.85 6.51
N GLY A 140 -14.32 -1.66 5.55
CA GLY A 140 -14.70 -1.15 4.22
C GLY A 140 -13.51 -0.69 3.37
N VAL A 141 -12.29 -0.99 3.79
CA VAL A 141 -11.05 -0.47 3.19
C VAL A 141 -10.46 -1.45 2.20
N TYR A 142 -10.36 -1.06 0.93
CA TYR A 142 -9.60 -1.82 -0.07
C TYR A 142 -8.12 -1.47 -0.03
N VAL A 143 -7.27 -2.46 0.22
CA VAL A 143 -5.82 -2.26 0.19
C VAL A 143 -5.26 -2.53 -1.20
N ASN A 144 -4.57 -1.55 -1.78
CA ASN A 144 -3.95 -1.67 -3.09
C ASN A 144 -2.60 -2.38 -2.97
N LYS A 145 -2.52 -3.57 -3.57
CA LYS A 145 -1.25 -4.30 -3.68
C LYS A 145 -0.41 -3.69 -4.80
N THR A 146 0.68 -3.04 -4.43
CA THR A 146 1.59 -2.41 -5.38
C THR A 146 2.88 -3.21 -5.47
N ILE A 147 3.24 -3.62 -6.69
CA ILE A 147 4.52 -4.25 -6.94
C ILE A 147 5.45 -3.22 -7.58
N ILE A 148 6.66 -3.08 -7.04
CA ILE A 148 7.69 -2.24 -7.63
C ILE A 148 8.89 -3.10 -7.98
N SER A 149 9.25 -3.14 -9.25
CA SER A 149 10.39 -3.89 -9.74
C SER A 149 10.87 -3.38 -11.10
N ASN A 150 12.06 -3.81 -11.51
CA ASN A 150 12.59 -3.51 -12.83
C ASN A 150 12.00 -4.36 -13.97
N LYS A 151 10.96 -5.17 -13.70
CA LYS A 151 10.35 -6.11 -14.66
C LYS A 151 8.83 -5.92 -14.82
N THR A 152 8.12 -5.72 -13.73
CA THR A 152 6.66 -5.69 -13.66
C THR A 152 6.16 -4.77 -12.55
N GLY A 153 4.87 -4.44 -12.59
CA GLY A 153 4.18 -3.68 -11.55
C GLY A 153 4.11 -2.20 -11.90
N LEU A 154 4.00 -1.36 -10.86
CA LEU A 154 3.55 0.02 -10.99
C LEU A 154 4.32 0.81 -12.05
N PHE A 155 5.66 0.72 -12.06
CA PHE A 155 6.47 1.52 -12.99
C PHE A 155 6.34 1.11 -14.45
N LYS A 156 6.12 -0.19 -14.69
CA LYS A 156 5.85 -0.69 -16.04
C LYS A 156 4.45 -0.30 -16.48
N ASP A 157 3.47 -0.47 -15.59
CA ASP A 157 2.06 -0.30 -15.91
C ASP A 157 1.66 1.19 -15.99
N THR A 158 2.43 2.06 -15.34
CA THR A 158 2.25 3.53 -15.33
C THR A 158 3.46 4.24 -15.95
N PHE A 159 4.22 4.97 -15.15
CA PHE A 159 5.43 5.67 -15.52
C PHE A 159 6.56 5.30 -14.55
N CYS A 160 7.80 5.55 -14.97
CA CYS A 160 8.98 5.27 -14.17
C CYS A 160 9.57 6.58 -13.66
N PRO A 161 9.68 6.78 -12.33
CA PRO A 161 10.22 8.03 -11.78
C PRO A 161 11.64 8.29 -12.28
N GLY A 162 11.96 9.54 -12.60
CA GLY A 162 13.27 9.94 -13.12
C GLY A 162 14.42 9.54 -12.19
N LYS A 163 14.20 9.65 -10.87
CA LYS A 163 15.17 9.20 -9.85
C LYS A 163 15.46 7.69 -9.93
N TYR A 164 14.48 6.87 -10.30
CA TYR A 164 14.63 5.41 -10.39
C TYR A 164 15.45 4.95 -11.60
N LEU A 165 15.52 5.76 -12.65
CA LEU A 165 16.30 5.46 -13.85
C LEU A 165 17.80 5.31 -13.56
N LEU A 166 18.26 5.83 -12.43
CA LEU A 166 19.64 5.73 -11.98
C LEU A 166 19.80 4.71 -10.84
N THR A 167 20.98 4.10 -10.77
CA THR A 167 21.40 3.23 -9.66
C THR A 167 21.84 4.07 -8.48
N ASP A 168 21.45 3.65 -7.28
CA ASP A 168 21.57 4.46 -6.06
C ASP A 168 23.03 4.76 -5.69
N LYS A 169 23.94 3.82 -5.94
CA LYS A 169 25.38 3.95 -5.61
C LYS A 169 26.21 4.62 -6.70
N ALA A 170 26.03 4.20 -7.95
CA ALA A 170 26.94 4.56 -9.03
C ALA A 170 26.36 5.60 -10.00
N LYS A 171 25.09 6.00 -9.81
CA LYS A 171 24.34 6.88 -10.72
C LYS A 171 24.40 6.46 -12.20
N LYS A 172 24.62 5.16 -12.45
CA LYS A 172 24.54 4.57 -13.78
C LYS A 172 23.08 4.24 -14.11
N ASN A 173 22.73 4.21 -15.39
CA ASN A 173 21.41 3.78 -15.84
C ASN A 173 21.07 2.39 -15.28
N ARG A 174 19.89 2.27 -14.67
CA ARG A 174 19.35 1.04 -14.11
C ARG A 174 18.91 0.12 -15.27
N LYS A 175 19.21 -1.18 -15.16
CA LYS A 175 18.76 -2.16 -16.15
C LYS A 175 17.27 -2.47 -15.95
N LEU A 176 16.43 -1.91 -16.83
CA LEU A 176 15.00 -2.15 -16.88
C LEU A 176 14.68 -3.22 -17.94
N HIS A 177 13.63 -4.00 -17.72
CA HIS A 177 13.10 -5.00 -18.65
C HIS A 177 11.79 -4.52 -19.32
N PHE A 178 11.57 -3.22 -19.32
CA PHE A 178 10.48 -2.51 -19.97
C PHE A 178 10.99 -1.14 -20.43
N GLU A 179 10.33 -0.55 -21.42
CA GLU A 179 10.61 0.82 -21.84
C GLU A 179 10.01 1.79 -20.83
N PRO A 180 10.82 2.60 -20.12
CA PRO A 180 10.29 3.54 -19.14
C PRO A 180 9.50 4.64 -19.84
N ARG A 181 8.37 5.02 -19.24
CA ARG A 181 7.57 6.18 -19.64
C ARG A 181 7.74 7.29 -18.62
N THR A 182 7.67 8.55 -19.06
CA THR A 182 7.56 9.71 -18.17
C THR A 182 6.13 9.85 -17.64
N LEU A 183 5.96 10.65 -16.59
CA LEU A 183 4.63 10.97 -16.05
C LEU A 183 3.73 11.63 -17.12
N GLU A 184 4.28 12.56 -17.89
CA GLU A 184 3.56 13.27 -18.96
C GLU A 184 3.11 12.31 -20.07
N GLU A 185 3.99 11.41 -20.52
CA GLU A 185 3.64 10.39 -21.51
C GLU A 185 2.51 9.48 -21.02
N PHE A 186 2.54 9.08 -19.74
CA PHE A 186 1.47 8.27 -19.16
C PHE A 186 0.13 9.01 -19.10
N ILE A 187 0.14 10.29 -18.72
CA ILE A 187 -1.08 11.12 -18.64
C ILE A 187 -1.68 11.31 -20.03
N ASN A 188 -0.87 11.65 -21.04
CA ASN A 188 -1.35 11.90 -22.40
C ASN A 188 -2.02 10.66 -23.00
N GLN A 189 -1.47 9.45 -22.76
CA GLN A 189 -2.08 8.18 -23.18
C GLN A 189 -3.44 7.87 -22.54
N ARG A 190 -3.80 8.56 -21.45
CA ARG A 190 -5.06 8.37 -20.71
C ARG A 190 -6.11 9.43 -21.02
N ALA A 191 -5.70 10.53 -21.63
CA ALA A 191 -6.58 11.61 -22.03
C ALA A 191 -7.23 11.36 -23.41
N GLU A 192 -6.69 10.42 -24.19
CA GLU A 192 -7.24 9.90 -25.45
C GLU A 192 -8.31 8.82 -25.22
#